data_AF-G2YJG8-F1
#
_entry.id   AF-G2YJG8-F1
#
_cell.length_a   1.000
_cell.length_b   1.000
_cell.length_c   1.000
_cell.angle_alpha   90.00
_cell.angle_beta   90.00
_cell.angle_gamma   90.00
#
_symmetry.space_group_name_H-M   'P 1'
#
loop_
_entity.id
_entity.type
_entity.pdbx_description
1 polymer ?
#
loop_
_entity_poly.entity_id
_entity_poly.type
_entity_poly.pdbx_seq_one_letter_code
_entity_poly.pdbx_strand_id
1 'polypeptide(L)'
;MNSNNQEARILLAIEAIHKDKKLSIRKAAMLYNIPRTTLRHRMEGLPLRTETRANRHNITELEEEVIVQYILDMDLRGFPPKLKNVEDMANDILESRGAKRVGKLWAHRFVKRRIELKTRFSRSGFD
;
A
#
# COMPACT_ATOMS: atom_id res chain seq x y z
N MET A 1 16.69 5.87 0.71
CA MET A 1 17.23 4.92 -0.28
C MET A 1 17.71 3.68 0.47
N ASN A 2 17.07 2.50 0.31
CA ASN A 2 17.68 1.16 0.49
C ASN A 2 16.69 -0.03 0.63
N SER A 3 15.37 0.19 0.66
CA SER A 3 14.41 -0.93 0.72
C SER A 3 14.48 -1.87 -0.50
N ASN A 4 14.64 -1.30 -1.71
CA ASN A 4 14.74 -2.09 -2.94
C ASN A 4 15.97 -2.99 -2.99
N ASN A 5 17.09 -2.57 -2.38
CA ASN A 5 18.33 -3.35 -2.36
C ASN A 5 18.22 -4.53 -1.37
N GLN A 6 17.50 -4.34 -0.25
CA GLN A 6 17.29 -5.41 0.72
C GLN A 6 16.38 -6.52 0.19
N GLU A 7 15.27 -6.18 -0.47
CA GLU A 7 14.34 -7.18 -1.02
C GLU A 7 14.98 -8.01 -2.14
N ALA A 8 15.73 -7.35 -3.05
CA ALA A 8 16.46 -8.04 -4.10
C ALA A 8 17.44 -9.09 -3.53
N ARG A 9 18.15 -8.75 -2.45
CA ARG A 9 19.06 -9.68 -1.76
C ARG A 9 18.30 -10.85 -1.12
N ILE A 10 17.10 -10.61 -0.60
CA ILE A 10 16.27 -11.66 0.02
C ILE A 10 15.83 -12.66 -1.04
N LEU A 11 15.34 -12.18 -2.19
CA LEU A 11 14.94 -13.03 -3.32
C LEU A 11 16.12 -13.87 -3.84
N LEU A 12 17.29 -13.28 -4.01
CA LEU A 12 18.51 -14.00 -4.41
C LEU A 12 18.92 -15.06 -3.38
N ALA A 13 18.79 -14.78 -2.08
CA ALA A 13 19.10 -15.74 -1.03
C ALA A 13 18.12 -16.93 -1.02
N ILE A 14 16.83 -16.68 -1.25
CA ILE A 14 15.80 -17.74 -1.38
C ILE A 14 16.10 -18.60 -2.61
N GLU A 15 16.40 -17.98 -3.75
CA GLU A 15 16.75 -18.69 -4.98
C GLU A 15 18.00 -19.58 -4.80
N ALA A 16 19.02 -19.07 -4.09
CA ALA A 16 20.23 -19.83 -3.80
C ALA A 16 19.97 -21.08 -2.93
N ILE A 17 19.09 -20.96 -1.92
CA ILE A 17 18.67 -22.12 -1.09
C ILE A 17 17.89 -23.14 -1.91
N HIS A 18 17.03 -22.68 -2.83
CA HIS A 18 16.29 -23.58 -3.72
C HIS A 18 17.20 -24.32 -4.71
N LYS A 19 18.22 -23.63 -5.25
CA LYS A 19 19.21 -24.22 -6.16
C LYS A 19 20.15 -25.20 -5.46
N ASP A 20 20.63 -24.85 -4.26
CA ASP A 20 21.49 -25.71 -3.46
C ASP A 20 20.81 -26.10 -2.14
N LYS A 21 20.20 -27.29 -2.12
CA LYS A 21 19.54 -27.84 -0.92
C LYS A 21 20.49 -28.07 0.27
N LYS A 22 21.82 -28.06 0.07
CA LYS A 22 22.80 -28.15 1.16
C LYS A 22 23.08 -26.78 1.79
N LEU A 23 22.66 -25.69 1.15
CA LEU A 23 22.83 -24.34 1.66
C LEU A 23 21.83 -24.05 2.78
N SER A 24 22.33 -23.98 4.02
CA SER A 24 21.48 -23.61 5.15
C SER A 24 21.04 -22.15 5.10
N ILE A 25 19.86 -21.86 5.65
CA ILE A 25 19.32 -20.48 5.83
C ILE A 25 20.36 -19.57 6.51
N ARG A 26 21.11 -20.08 7.49
CA ARG A 26 22.16 -19.31 8.20
C ARG A 26 23.28 -18.88 7.25
N LYS A 27 23.75 -19.81 6.40
CA LYS A 27 24.85 -19.56 5.46
C LYS A 27 24.40 -18.62 4.34
N ALA A 28 23.20 -18.82 3.81
CA ALA A 28 22.60 -17.90 2.83
C ALA A 28 22.42 -16.49 3.41
N ALA A 29 21.86 -16.36 4.62
CA ALA A 29 21.70 -15.07 5.28
C ALA A 29 23.04 -14.32 5.44
N MET A 30 24.11 -15.03 5.81
CA MET A 30 25.44 -14.45 5.90
C MET A 30 26.00 -14.05 4.52
N LEU A 31 25.90 -14.93 3.52
CA LEU A 31 26.40 -14.71 2.17
C LEU A 31 25.77 -13.47 1.51
N TYR A 32 24.47 -13.32 1.68
CA TYR A 32 23.72 -12.19 1.13
C TYR A 32 23.61 -11.03 2.12
N ASN A 33 24.25 -11.10 3.30
CA ASN A 33 24.27 -10.12 4.39
C ASN A 33 22.86 -9.59 4.78
N ILE A 34 21.98 -10.54 5.11
CA ILE A 34 20.60 -10.33 5.55
C ILE A 34 20.44 -10.90 6.97
N PRO A 35 19.63 -10.29 7.86
CA PRO A 35 19.26 -10.92 9.12
C PRO A 35 18.60 -12.29 8.91
N ARG A 36 19.08 -13.31 9.62
CA ARG A 36 18.57 -14.69 9.49
C ARG A 36 17.05 -14.78 9.72
N THR A 37 16.52 -14.01 10.66
CA THR A 37 15.08 -13.96 10.98
C THR A 37 14.27 -13.43 9.82
N THR A 38 14.75 -12.40 9.12
CA THR A 38 14.12 -11.85 7.91
C THR A 38 14.04 -12.88 6.79
N LEU A 39 15.14 -13.61 6.53
CA LEU A 39 15.16 -14.65 5.49
C LEU A 39 14.21 -15.80 5.83
N ARG A 40 14.20 -16.24 7.10
CA ARG A 40 13.25 -17.27 7.58
C ARG A 40 11.80 -16.83 7.39
N HIS A 41 11.44 -15.64 7.88
CA HIS A 41 10.07 -15.12 7.76
C HIS A 41 9.63 -15.02 6.29
N ARG A 42 10.53 -14.60 5.39
CA ARG A 42 10.20 -14.53 3.96
C ARG A 42 9.98 -15.91 3.35
N MET A 43 10.78 -16.92 3.73
CA MET A 43 10.56 -18.31 3.30
C MET A 43 9.26 -18.90 3.85
N GLU A 44 8.80 -18.43 5.02
CA GLU A 44 7.50 -18.80 5.62
C GLU A 44 6.33 -18.01 4.99
N GLY A 45 6.58 -17.19 3.97
CA GLY A 45 5.56 -16.46 3.23
C GLY A 45 5.12 -15.14 3.89
N LEU A 46 5.83 -14.65 4.91
CA LEU A 46 5.49 -13.34 5.48
C LEU A 46 5.77 -12.21 4.47
N PRO A 47 4.80 -11.33 4.21
CA PRO A 47 4.99 -10.17 3.34
C PRO A 47 5.97 -9.18 3.95
N LEU A 48 6.63 -8.39 3.09
CA LEU A 48 7.52 -7.32 3.53
C LEU A 48 6.72 -6.27 4.29
N ARG A 49 7.27 -5.67 5.36
CA ARG A 49 6.56 -4.61 6.11
C ARG A 49 6.14 -3.41 5.26
N THR A 50 6.84 -3.10 4.17
CA THR A 50 6.41 -2.06 3.22
C THR A 50 5.29 -2.53 2.28
N GLU A 51 5.14 -3.84 2.06
CA GLU A 51 3.99 -4.43 1.37
C GLU A 51 2.81 -4.60 2.34
N THR A 52 3.07 -4.81 3.63
CA THR A 52 2.04 -4.86 4.67
C THR A 52 1.55 -3.46 5.00
N ARG A 53 0.26 -3.23 4.77
CA ARG A 53 -0.44 -2.02 5.19
C ARG A 53 -0.29 -1.81 6.70
N ALA A 54 0.00 -0.58 7.13
CA ALA A 54 0.16 -0.29 8.55
C ALA A 54 -1.11 -0.67 9.34
N ASN A 55 -0.95 -1.22 10.55
CA ASN A 55 -2.03 -1.80 11.37
C ASN A 55 -3.13 -0.81 11.85
N ARG A 56 -3.28 0.39 11.26
CA ARG A 56 -4.19 1.46 11.74
C ARG A 56 -5.03 2.11 10.66
N HIS A 57 -5.22 1.45 9.52
CA HIS A 57 -6.18 1.96 8.56
C HIS A 57 -7.58 1.51 8.95
N ASN A 58 -8.42 2.47 9.34
CA ASN A 58 -9.84 2.19 9.58
C ASN A 58 -10.52 1.73 8.27
N ILE A 59 -10.31 2.44 7.16
CA ILE A 59 -10.92 2.07 5.88
C ILE A 59 -10.23 0.83 5.30
N THR A 60 -10.95 -0.16 4.76
CA THR A 60 -10.38 -1.38 4.15
C THR A 60 -9.89 -1.11 2.72
N GLU A 61 -9.17 -2.07 2.12
CA GLU A 61 -8.73 -1.95 0.72
C GLU A 61 -9.93 -1.94 -0.23
N LEU A 62 -10.90 -2.83 -0.01
CA LEU A 62 -12.14 -2.88 -0.78
C LEU A 62 -12.93 -1.56 -0.65
N GLU A 63 -13.05 -1.02 0.56
CA GLU A 63 -13.70 0.29 0.76
C GLU A 63 -12.93 1.41 0.03
N GLU A 64 -11.59 1.37 0.00
CA GLU A 64 -10.79 2.31 -0.79
C GLU A 64 -11.03 2.16 -2.30
N GLU A 65 -11.16 0.94 -2.82
CA GLU A 65 -11.49 0.67 -4.22
C GLU A 65 -12.86 1.22 -4.60
N VAL A 66 -13.87 1.05 -3.74
CA VAL A 66 -15.20 1.63 -3.92
C VAL A 66 -15.12 3.16 -4.02
N ILE A 67 -14.32 3.81 -3.15
CA ILE A 67 -14.09 5.25 -3.20
C ILE A 67 -13.38 5.68 -4.50
N VAL A 68 -12.39 4.92 -4.97
CA VAL A 68 -11.74 5.19 -6.27
C VAL A 68 -12.73 5.09 -7.41
N GLN A 69 -13.53 4.03 -7.46
CA GLN A 69 -14.50 3.81 -8.53
C GLN A 69 -15.54 4.95 -8.57
N TYR A 70 -16.02 5.39 -7.41
CA TYR A 70 -16.94 6.53 -7.31
C TYR A 70 -16.31 7.82 -7.84
N ILE A 71 -15.05 8.11 -7.50
CA ILE A 71 -14.35 9.30 -8.00
C ILE A 71 -14.21 9.24 -9.52
N LEU A 72 -13.85 8.09 -10.08
CA LEU A 72 -13.69 7.91 -11.52
C LEU A 72 -15.02 8.05 -12.25
N ASP A 73 -16.10 7.50 -11.72
CA ASP A 73 -17.45 7.64 -12.30
C ASP A 73 -17.95 9.09 -12.27
N MET A 74 -17.70 9.83 -11.18
CA MET A 74 -18.02 11.27 -11.13
C MET A 74 -17.26 12.06 -12.21
N ASP A 75 -15.97 11.81 -12.34
CA ASP A 75 -15.12 12.50 -13.31
C ASP A 75 -15.54 12.17 -14.76
N LEU A 76 -15.87 10.91 -15.05
CA LEU A 76 -16.42 10.48 -16.34
C LEU A 76 -17.73 11.19 -16.70
N ARG A 77 -18.55 11.54 -15.70
CA ARG A 77 -19.80 12.30 -15.86
C ARG A 77 -19.58 13.81 -15.96
N GLY A 78 -18.33 14.28 -15.96
CA GLY A 78 -17.98 15.70 -16.03
C GLY A 78 -18.08 16.43 -14.68
N PHE A 79 -18.21 15.72 -13.56
CA PHE A 79 -18.20 16.33 -12.24
C PHE A 79 -16.79 16.28 -11.65
N PRO A 80 -16.12 17.43 -11.46
CA PRO A 80 -14.75 17.46 -10.95
C PRO A 80 -14.72 16.92 -9.51
N PRO A 81 -13.87 15.93 -9.21
CA PRO A 81 -13.85 15.33 -7.89
C PRO A 81 -13.26 16.29 -6.85
N LYS A 82 -13.94 16.43 -5.71
CA LYS A 82 -13.54 17.31 -4.60
C LYS A 82 -13.07 16.50 -3.41
N LEU A 83 -11.98 16.94 -2.76
CA LEU A 83 -11.46 16.27 -1.55
C LEU A 83 -12.51 16.13 -0.44
N LYS A 84 -13.43 17.10 -0.33
CA LYS A 84 -14.54 17.03 0.62
C LYS A 84 -15.47 15.86 0.33
N ASN A 85 -15.88 15.67 -0.92
CA ASN A 85 -16.73 14.54 -1.31
C ASN A 85 -16.05 13.18 -1.02
N VAL A 86 -14.73 13.11 -1.18
CA VAL A 86 -13.94 11.91 -0.84
C VAL A 86 -13.92 11.66 0.67
N GLU A 87 -13.79 12.71 1.48
CA GLU A 87 -13.87 12.64 2.93
C GLU A 87 -15.27 12.25 3.42
N ASP A 88 -16.32 12.81 2.82
CA ASP A 88 -17.70 12.55 3.18
C ASP A 88 -18.06 11.08 2.89
N MET A 89 -17.78 10.59 1.67
CA MET A 89 -18.01 9.18 1.32
C MET A 89 -17.22 8.21 2.21
N ALA A 90 -15.97 8.54 2.53
CA ALA A 90 -15.17 7.76 3.45
C ALA A 90 -15.79 7.72 4.86
N ASN A 91 -16.36 8.83 5.33
CA ASN A 91 -17.03 8.88 6.61
C ASN A 91 -18.37 8.13 6.60
N ASP A 92 -19.13 8.17 5.50
CA ASP A 92 -20.39 7.43 5.36
C ASP A 92 -20.16 5.92 5.48
N ILE A 93 -19.12 5.41 4.81
CA ILE A 93 -18.69 4.01 4.94
C ILE A 93 -18.35 3.69 6.41
N LEU A 94 -17.57 4.54 7.06
CA LEU A 94 -17.16 4.33 8.46
C LEU A 94 -18.34 4.39 9.43
N GLU A 95 -19.29 5.29 9.20
CA GLU A 95 -20.49 5.47 10.00
C GLU A 95 -21.42 4.26 9.88
N SER A 96 -21.56 3.69 8.66
CA SER A 96 -22.37 2.49 8.42
C SER A 96 -21.96 1.27 9.25
N ARG A 97 -20.72 1.24 9.73
CA ARG A 97 -20.14 0.16 10.56
C ARG A 97 -19.83 0.60 11.99
N GLY A 98 -20.31 1.78 12.41
CA GLY A 98 -20.08 2.33 13.76
C GLY A 98 -18.61 2.66 14.07
N ALA A 99 -17.79 2.92 13.05
CA ALA A 99 -16.38 3.24 13.22
C ALA A 99 -16.13 4.75 13.32
N LYS A 100 -14.97 5.12 13.88
CA LYS A 100 -14.54 6.52 13.97
C LYS A 100 -14.24 7.10 12.58
N ARG A 101 -14.71 8.32 12.35
CA ARG A 101 -14.46 9.16 11.17
C ARG A 101 -12.97 9.28 10.81
N VAL A 102 -12.70 9.57 9.54
CA VAL A 102 -11.34 9.81 9.05
C VAL A 102 -10.76 11.11 9.63
N GLY A 103 -9.43 11.19 9.71
CA GLY A 103 -8.75 12.42 10.12
C GLY A 103 -8.71 13.47 9.00
N LYS A 104 -8.54 14.75 9.38
CA LYS A 104 -8.53 15.93 8.48
C LYS A 104 -7.64 15.81 7.24
N LEU A 105 -6.50 15.12 7.33
CA LEU A 105 -5.56 14.96 6.20
C LEU A 105 -5.77 13.66 5.40
N TRP A 106 -6.77 12.86 5.75
CA TRP A 106 -6.96 11.53 5.18
C TRP A 106 -7.26 11.59 3.69
N ALA A 107 -8.22 12.40 3.25
CA ALA A 107 -8.60 12.50 1.84
C ALA A 107 -7.42 12.98 0.97
N HIS A 108 -6.68 13.99 1.43
CA HIS A 108 -5.48 14.47 0.74
C HIS A 108 -4.41 13.37 0.62
N ARG A 109 -4.15 12.61 1.70
CA ARG A 109 -3.20 11.49 1.69
C ARG A 109 -3.69 10.31 0.84
N PHE A 110 -4.99 10.08 0.79
CA PHE A 110 -5.63 9.05 -0.03
C PHE A 110 -5.44 9.34 -1.53
N VAL A 111 -5.81 10.54 -1.97
CA VAL A 111 -5.60 10.95 -3.36
C VAL A 111 -4.11 10.92 -3.73
N LYS A 112 -3.22 11.35 -2.83
CA LYS A 112 -1.77 11.33 -3.09
C LYS A 112 -1.20 9.91 -3.22
N ARG A 113 -1.77 8.89 -2.55
CA ARG A 113 -1.28 7.50 -2.60
C ARG A 113 -1.82 6.70 -3.79
N ARG A 114 -3.00 7.04 -4.32
CA ARG A 114 -3.64 6.35 -5.45
C ARG A 114 -3.19 7.00 -6.77
N ILE A 115 -2.33 6.31 -7.52
CA ILE A 115 -1.76 6.85 -8.77
C ILE A 115 -2.85 7.11 -9.81
N GLU A 116 -3.92 6.31 -9.77
CA GLU A 116 -5.10 6.40 -10.64
C GLU A 116 -5.86 7.71 -10.47
N LEU A 117 -5.73 8.35 -9.30
CA LEU A 117 -6.41 9.61 -8.97
C LEU A 117 -5.54 10.84 -9.21
N LYS A 118 -4.23 10.67 -9.44
CA LYS A 118 -3.26 11.77 -9.46
C LYS A 118 -3.57 12.83 -10.53
N THR A 119 -4.08 12.40 -11.69
CA THR A 119 -4.43 13.29 -12.82
C THR A 119 -5.82 13.94 -12.67
N ARG A 120 -6.67 13.44 -11.76
CA ARG A 120 -8.06 13.91 -11.58
C ARG A 120 -8.18 15.05 -10.56
N PHE A 121 -7.19 15.20 -9.69
CA PHE A 121 -7.12 16.26 -8.67
C PHE A 121 -6.01 17.28 -8.94
N SER A 122 -5.53 17.39 -10.19
CA SER A 122 -4.48 18.35 -10.54
C SER A 122 -4.91 19.78 -10.21
N ARG A 123 -3.99 20.51 -9.56
CA ARG A 123 -4.13 21.94 -9.26
C ARG A 123 -4.13 22.75 -10.55
N SER A 124 -5.31 23.02 -11.09
CA SER A 124 -5.50 24.13 -12.01
C SER A 124 -7.00 24.44 -12.09
N GLY A 125 -7.42 25.45 -11.33
CA GLY A 125 -8.36 26.39 -11.91
C GLY A 125 -7.64 27.02 -13.10
N PHE A 126 -8.18 26.78 -14.28
CA PHE A 126 -7.82 27.52 -15.49
C PHE A 126 -8.78 28.71 -15.58
N ASP A 127 -8.17 29.85 -15.88
CA ASP A 127 -8.67 31.17 -16.31
C ASP A 127 -9.49 32.02 -15.33
#